data_AF-A0A8T6IJP9-F1
#
_entry.id   AF-A0A8T6IJP9-F1
#
_cell.length_a   1.000
_cell.length_b   1.000
_cell.length_c   1.000
_cell.angle_alpha   90.00
_cell.angle_beta   90.00
_cell.angle_gamma   90.00
#
_symmetry.space_group_name_H-M   'P 1'
#
loop_
_entity.id
_entity.type
_entity.pdbx_description
1 polymer ?
#
loop_
_entity_poly.entity_id
_entity_poly.type
_entity_poly.pdbx_seq_one_letter_code
_entity_poly.pdbx_strand_id
1 'polypeptide(L)'
;MKAEYDFSKATRGPILRTPAGKTRITIRIDDDVLDWFRAQVRAAGGGSYQTLMNAALRGHIESQATPREKEREALAETIRPMLREELAKYVVTPIDTDSDS
;
A
#
# COMPACT_ATOMS: atom_id res chain seq x y z
N MET A 1 24.54 -23.33 26.95
CA MET A 1 23.36 -23.05 26.09
C MET A 1 22.47 -24.28 26.11
N LYS A 2 21.18 -24.17 26.43
CA LYS A 2 20.26 -25.32 26.51
C LYS A 2 19.78 -25.74 25.12
N ALA A 3 19.67 -27.04 24.90
CA ALA A 3 19.62 -27.67 23.58
C ALA A 3 18.24 -27.70 22.91
N GLU A 4 17.12 -27.53 23.62
CA GLU A 4 15.81 -27.74 22.99
C GLU A 4 14.76 -26.79 23.58
N TYR A 5 14.05 -26.07 22.71
CA TYR A 5 12.91 -25.22 23.04
C TYR A 5 11.64 -25.91 22.51
N ASP A 6 10.68 -26.19 23.39
CA ASP A 6 9.40 -26.78 23.02
C ASP A 6 8.49 -25.70 22.40
N PHE A 7 8.23 -25.82 21.11
CA PHE A 7 7.37 -24.93 20.32
C PHE A 7 5.94 -25.46 20.16
N SER A 8 5.52 -26.47 20.93
CA SER A 8 4.19 -27.11 20.83
C SER A 8 3.00 -26.16 21.00
N LYS A 9 3.20 -24.95 21.55
CA LYS A 9 2.16 -23.92 21.75
C LYS A 9 2.42 -22.60 21.02
N ALA A 10 3.36 -22.57 20.07
CA ALA A 10 3.66 -21.35 19.33
C ALA A 10 2.64 -21.09 18.21
N THR A 11 1.73 -20.13 18.42
CA THR A 11 0.82 -19.65 17.37
C THR A 11 1.60 -18.88 16.30
N ARG A 12 1.71 -19.43 15.10
CA ARG A 12 2.28 -18.75 13.92
C ARG A 12 1.29 -17.71 13.38
N GLY A 13 1.18 -16.56 14.05
CA GLY A 13 0.46 -15.39 13.58
C GLY A 13 1.43 -14.30 13.09
N PRO A 14 1.06 -13.47 12.09
CA PRO A 14 1.88 -12.32 11.69
C PRO A 14 1.98 -11.33 12.86
N ILE A 15 3.19 -11.14 13.39
CA ILE A 15 3.44 -10.28 14.57
C ILE A 15 3.32 -8.77 14.22
N LEU A 16 3.26 -8.41 12.93
CA LEU A 16 3.18 -7.03 12.46
C LEU A 16 1.95 -6.84 11.59
N ARG A 17 1.03 -5.99 12.05
CA ARG A 17 -0.04 -5.42 11.22
C ARG A 17 0.62 -4.69 10.05
N THR A 18 0.26 -5.04 8.83
CA THR A 18 0.76 -4.33 7.64
C THR A 18 0.37 -2.85 7.75
N PRO A 19 1.28 -1.90 7.48
CA PRO A 19 0.94 -0.48 7.44
C PRO A 19 -0.26 -0.23 6.51
N ALA A 20 -1.15 0.68 6.88
CA ALA A 20 -2.33 1.01 6.07
C ALA A 20 -1.91 1.32 4.61
N GLY A 21 -2.60 0.70 3.65
CA GLY A 21 -2.34 0.89 2.21
C GLY A 21 -1.23 0.00 1.60
N LYS A 22 -0.60 -0.90 2.37
CA LYS A 22 0.31 -1.91 1.83
C LYS A 22 -0.31 -3.30 1.98
N THR A 23 -0.28 -4.08 0.90
CA THR A 23 -0.75 -5.48 0.93
C THR A 23 0.46 -6.40 0.91
N ARG A 24 0.58 -7.29 1.90
CA ARG A 24 1.62 -8.32 1.91
C ARG A 24 1.20 -9.43 0.94
N ILE A 25 1.98 -9.62 -0.10
CA ILE A 25 1.78 -10.66 -1.11
C ILE A 25 3.00 -11.59 -1.17
N THR A 26 2.78 -12.84 -1.57
CA THR A 26 3.85 -13.78 -1.90
C THR A 26 3.94 -13.85 -3.42
N ILE A 27 5.04 -13.34 -3.99
CA ILE A 27 5.32 -13.35 -5.43
C ILE A 27 6.68 -14.00 -5.68
N ARG A 28 6.82 -14.70 -6.80
CA ARG A 28 8.13 -15.17 -7.28
C ARG A 28 8.74 -14.06 -8.13
N ILE A 29 9.99 -13.72 -7.87
CA ILE A 29 10.78 -12.73 -8.59
C ILE A 29 12.11 -13.40 -8.90
N ASP A 30 12.67 -13.15 -10.07
CA ASP A 30 13.94 -13.70 -10.47
C ASP A 30 15.07 -13.18 -9.57
N ASP A 31 16.04 -14.05 -9.29
CA ASP A 31 17.11 -13.76 -8.33
C ASP A 31 18.01 -12.61 -8.81
N ASP A 32 18.21 -12.48 -10.13
CA ASP A 32 18.99 -11.41 -10.75
C ASP A 32 18.35 -10.03 -10.57
N VAL A 33 17.03 -9.93 -10.71
CA VAL A 33 16.26 -8.71 -10.45
C VAL A 33 16.38 -8.32 -8.99
N LEU A 34 16.23 -9.28 -8.08
CA LEU A 34 16.33 -9.04 -6.64
C LEU A 34 17.73 -8.55 -6.25
N ASP A 35 18.77 -9.17 -6.81
CA ASP A 35 20.16 -8.81 -6.56
C ASP A 35 20.52 -7.45 -7.14
N TRP A 36 19.98 -7.10 -8.30
CA TRP A 36 20.13 -5.75 -8.87
C TRP A 36 19.56 -4.68 -7.93
N PHE A 37 18.33 -4.85 -7.43
CA PHE A 37 17.74 -3.88 -6.49
C PHE A 37 18.49 -3.83 -5.16
N ARG A 38 19.02 -4.96 -4.67
CA ARG A 38 19.86 -4.99 -3.47
C ARG A 38 21.17 -4.22 -3.67
N ALA A 39 21.81 -4.37 -4.84
CA ALA A 39 23.04 -3.64 -5.17
C ALA A 39 22.80 -2.12 -5.21
N GLN A 40 21.69 -1.68 -5.80
CA GLN A 40 21.28 -0.27 -5.85
C GLN A 40 21.13 0.33 -4.44
N VAL A 41 20.44 -0.38 -3.53
CA VAL A 41 20.27 0.08 -2.14
C VAL A 41 21.60 0.13 -1.38
N ARG A 42 22.47 -0.87 -1.59
CA ARG A 42 23.81 -0.89 -0.97
C ARG A 42 24.65 0.29 -1.44
N ALA A 43 24.60 0.61 -2.74
CA ALA A 43 25.30 1.75 -3.33
C ALA A 43 24.77 3.09 -2.79
N ALA A 44 23.46 3.20 -2.55
CA ALA A 44 22.81 4.40 -2.01
C ALA A 44 23.01 4.61 -0.49
N GLY A 45 23.81 3.76 0.18
CA GLY A 45 24.10 3.91 1.61
C GLY A 45 23.03 3.35 2.55
N GLY A 46 22.14 2.49 2.05
CA GLY A 46 21.09 1.84 2.84
C GLY A 46 19.67 2.14 2.34
N GLY A 47 18.71 1.36 2.83
CA GLY A 47 17.29 1.45 2.43
C GLY A 47 16.62 0.08 2.32
N SER A 48 15.37 0.07 1.86
CA SER A 48 14.63 -1.16 1.59
C SER A 48 14.53 -1.38 0.08
N TYR A 49 15.06 -2.50 -0.41
CA TYR A 49 14.94 -2.89 -1.82
C TYR A 49 13.47 -3.02 -2.23
N GLN A 50 12.58 -3.36 -1.29
CA GLN A 50 11.13 -3.41 -1.52
C GLN A 50 10.57 -2.02 -1.84
N THR A 51 11.10 -0.96 -1.23
CA THR A 51 10.69 0.41 -1.53
C THR A 51 11.10 0.82 -2.94
N LEU A 52 12.35 0.53 -3.33
CA LEU A 52 12.82 0.82 -4.70
C LEU A 52 12.04 0.02 -5.75
N MET A 53 11.83 -1.27 -5.49
CA MET A 53 11.06 -2.12 -6.39
C MET A 53 9.62 -1.62 -6.55
N ASN A 54 8.96 -1.23 -5.45
CA ASN A 54 7.62 -0.63 -5.53
C ASN A 54 7.61 0.71 -6.27
N ALA A 55 8.64 1.55 -6.11
CA ALA A 55 8.75 2.80 -6.85
C ALA A 55 8.92 2.55 -8.36
N ALA A 56 9.73 1.56 -8.75
CA ALA A 56 9.90 1.16 -10.14
C ALA A 56 8.59 0.64 -10.75
N LEU A 57 7.85 -0.21 -10.02
CA LEU A 57 6.53 -0.70 -10.44
C LEU A 57 5.53 0.45 -10.62
N ARG A 58 5.53 1.43 -9.71
CA ARG A 58 4.68 2.62 -9.83
C ARG A 58 5.04 3.45 -11.07
N GLY A 59 6.33 3.71 -11.29
CA GLY A 59 6.80 4.42 -12.48
C GLY A 59 6.45 3.69 -13.77
N HIS A 60 6.51 2.36 -13.78
CA HIS A 60 6.05 1.56 -14.92
C HIS A 60 4.56 1.77 -15.19
N ILE A 61 3.70 1.68 -14.16
CA ILE A 61 2.26 1.94 -14.30
C ILE A 61 2.01 3.36 -14.86
N GLU A 62 2.69 4.37 -14.34
CA GLU A 62 2.56 5.76 -14.81
C GLU A 62 3.05 5.93 -16.27
N SER A 63 4.07 5.17 -16.67
CA SER A 63 4.56 5.16 -18.06
C SER A 63 3.58 4.47 -19.02
N GLN A 64 2.86 3.46 -18.55
CA GLN A 64 1.88 2.70 -19.32
C GLN A 64 0.49 3.37 -19.35
N ALA A 65 0.23 4.30 -18.43
CA ALA A 65 -1.02 5.06 -18.42
C ALA A 65 -1.19 5.78 -19.76
N THR A 66 -2.27 5.44 -20.45
CA THR A 66 -2.65 6.04 -21.73
C THR A 66 -2.86 7.54 -21.56
N PRO A 67 -2.71 8.37 -22.62
CA PRO A 67 -2.96 9.81 -22.53
C PRO A 67 -4.33 10.13 -21.91
N ARG A 68 -5.36 9.32 -22.22
CA ARG A 68 -6.70 9.43 -21.64
C ARG A 68 -6.77 9.13 -20.15
N GLU A 69 -5.97 8.19 -19.65
CA GLU A 69 -5.90 7.90 -18.22
C GLU A 69 -5.18 9.01 -17.46
N LYS A 70 -4.15 9.61 -18.06
CA LYS A 70 -3.47 10.80 -17.52
C LYS A 70 -4.41 12.00 -17.47
N GLU A 71 -5.19 12.23 -18.53
CA GLU A 71 -6.23 13.27 -18.57
C GLU A 71 -7.33 13.02 -17.54
N ARG A 72 -7.78 11.76 -17.39
CA ARG A 72 -8.76 11.37 -16.37
C ARG A 72 -8.24 11.59 -14.95
N GLU A 73 -6.98 11.25 -14.66
CA GLU A 73 -6.38 11.49 -13.34
C GLU A 73 -6.22 12.99 -13.06
N ALA A 74 -5.77 13.78 -14.05
CA ALA A 74 -5.68 15.24 -13.91
C ALA A 74 -7.06 15.88 -13.66
N LEU A 75 -8.08 15.40 -14.36
CA LEU A 75 -9.46 15.82 -14.15
C LEU A 75 -9.97 15.37 -12.76
N ALA A 76 -9.65 14.15 -12.33
CA ALA A 76 -10.04 13.63 -11.04
C ALA A 76 -9.37 14.40 -9.89
N GLU A 77 -8.10 14.79 -9.99
CA GLU A 77 -7.42 15.66 -9.02
C GLU A 77 -8.12 17.02 -8.87
N THR A 78 -8.69 17.55 -9.96
CA THR A 78 -9.45 18.81 -9.91
C THR A 78 -10.82 18.62 -9.28
N ILE A 79 -11.51 17.53 -9.62
CA ILE A 79 -12.90 17.28 -9.19
C ILE A 79 -12.97 16.73 -7.76
N ARG A 80 -12.00 15.92 -7.32
CA ARG A 80 -12.02 15.22 -6.02
C ARG A 80 -12.13 16.18 -4.81
N PRO A 81 -11.44 17.34 -4.76
CA PRO A 81 -11.64 18.34 -3.72
C PRO A 81 -13.05 18.93 -3.74
N MET A 82 -13.55 19.29 -4.93
CA MET A 82 -14.89 19.87 -5.09
C MET A 82 -15.99 18.89 -4.67
N LEU A 83 -15.87 17.63 -5.08
CA LEU A 83 -16.81 16.58 -4.71
C LEU A 83 -16.78 16.31 -3.20
N ARG A 84 -15.60 16.35 -2.56
CA ARG A 84 -15.49 16.23 -1.11
C ARG A 84 -16.16 17.38 -0.39
N GLU A 85 -15.99 18.60 -0.88
CA GLU A 85 -16.64 19.79 -0.34
C GLU A 85 -18.16 19.70 -0.46
N GLU A 86 -18.67 19.28 -1.62
CA GLU A 86 -20.11 19.08 -1.84
C GLU A 86 -20.66 17.95 -0.98
N LEU A 87 -20.00 16.79 -0.94
CA LEU A 87 -20.44 15.68 -0.08
C LEU A 87 -20.40 16.04 1.41
N ALA A 88 -19.47 16.88 1.85
CA ALA A 88 -19.42 17.36 3.24
C ALA A 88 -20.65 18.21 3.60
N LYS A 89 -21.23 18.95 2.64
CA LYS A 89 -22.48 19.72 2.82
C LYS A 89 -23.70 18.80 2.96
N TYR A 90 -23.63 17.59 2.42
CA TYR A 90 -24.70 16.59 2.43
C TYR A 90 -24.48 15.46 3.45
N VAL A 91 -23.53 15.57 4.39
CA VAL A 91 -23.44 14.62 5.52
C VAL A 91 -24.69 14.82 6.38
N VAL A 92 -25.72 14.04 6.06
CA VAL A 92 -26.97 13.91 6.80
C VAL A 92 -26.58 13.45 8.21
N THR A 93 -26.90 14.29 9.21
CA THR A 93 -26.90 13.91 10.62
C THR A 93 -27.69 12.60 10.79
N PRO A 94 -27.19 11.63 11.59
CA PRO A 94 -27.95 10.42 11.86
C PRO A 94 -29.34 10.84 12.35
N ILE A 95 -30.40 10.35 11.70
CA ILE A 95 -31.74 10.50 12.22
C ILE A 95 -31.76 9.63 13.47
N ASP A 96 -31.69 10.26 14.65
CA ASP A 96 -31.96 9.61 15.93
C ASP A 96 -33.35 9.00 15.83
N THR A 97 -33.39 7.71 15.48
CA THR A 97 -34.60 6.92 15.43
C THR A 97 -34.72 6.22 16.77
N ASP A 98 -34.93 7.00 17.83
CA ASP A 98 -35.32 6.52 19.16
C ASP A 98 -36.26 7.55 19.79
N SER A 99 -37.50 7.56 19.32
CA SER A 99 -38.65 8.11 20.04
C SER A 99 -39.93 7.58 19.41
N ASP A 100 -40.26 6.31 19.66
CA ASP A 100 -41.59 5.88 20.10
C ASP A 100 -41.66 4.34 20.16
N SER A 101 -41.57 3.79 21.38
CA SER A 101 -42.45 2.76 21.97
C SER A 101 -41.78 2.08 23.17
#